data_AF-A0A6B0Z0Z7-F1
#
_entry.id   AF-A0A6B0Z0Z7-F1
#
_cell.length_a   1.000
_cell.length_b   1.000
_cell.length_c   1.000
_cell.angle_alpha   90.00
_cell.angle_beta   90.00
_cell.angle_gamma   90.00
#
_symmetry.space_group_name_H-M   'P 1'
#
loop_
_entity.id
_entity.type
_entity.pdbx_description
1 polymer ?
#
loop_
_entity_poly.entity_id
_entity_poly.type
_entity_poly.pdbx_seq_one_letter_code
_entity_poly.pdbx_strand_id
1 'polypeptide(L)'
;SVSAPDKRLFKQGVLQRGGWWDTESTADTPSDHAPPNVFDLESAVHYSDTSGLGDGDDFHLVPFLSNSLYEGRLSATPFAMQNPDPMSSAAWTTWAEMNDQEAEHLGIREGDVLFIKSEYGEIEALAYPTPGGRPGVIAVPIGLGHENGGRYDEGLGANVLKILAPQVEPASGSLAWAATRVRVARSGRKRELAKFEGEVTAFPVEPGVPVLVVAPGESAHDAEIANHHAYQQEFLLPDKGGEGEEESGGGH
;
A
#
# COMPACT_ATOMS: atom_id res chain seq x y z
N SER A 1 5.75 32.02 36.62
CA SER A 1 4.55 32.84 36.80
C SER A 1 4.82 34.30 36.42
N VAL A 2 3.85 35.01 35.83
CA VAL A 2 3.91 36.48 35.65
C VAL A 2 2.98 37.11 36.69
N SER A 3 3.48 38.08 37.45
CA SER A 3 2.68 38.88 38.40
C SER A 3 2.89 40.36 38.10
N ALA A 4 1.80 41.12 38.07
CA ALA A 4 1.84 42.56 37.82
C ALA A 4 0.68 43.27 38.54
N PRO A 5 0.88 44.52 38.98
CA PRO A 5 -0.12 45.28 39.76
C PRO A 5 -1.30 45.80 38.91
N ASP A 6 -1.17 45.82 37.58
CA ASP A 6 -2.20 46.30 36.64
C ASP A 6 -2.44 45.25 35.55
N LYS A 7 -3.71 45.07 35.16
CA LYS A 7 -4.17 44.21 34.07
C LYS A 7 -3.44 44.49 32.75
N ARG A 8 -3.13 45.76 32.44
CA ARG A 8 -2.42 46.11 31.19
C ARG A 8 -0.98 45.57 31.20
N LEU A 9 -0.28 45.75 32.31
CA LEU A 9 1.09 45.28 32.49
C LEU A 9 1.15 43.76 32.57
N PHE A 10 0.16 43.14 33.22
CA PHE A 10 0.01 41.68 33.23
C PHE A 10 -0.14 41.14 31.81
N LYS A 11 -1.06 41.68 31.01
CA LYS A 11 -1.31 41.24 29.63
C LYS A 11 -0.08 41.40 28.74
N GLN A 12 0.63 42.53 28.85
CA GLN A 12 1.88 42.75 28.13
C GLN A 12 2.96 41.74 28.56
N GLY A 13 3.07 41.46 29.87
CA GLY A 13 4.03 40.51 30.42
C GLY A 13 3.77 39.07 29.98
N VAL A 14 2.50 38.68 29.83
CA VAL A 14 2.07 37.37 29.30
C VAL A 14 2.37 37.26 27.80
N LEU A 15 2.04 38.28 27.01
CA LEU A 15 2.29 38.28 25.56
C LEU A 15 3.78 38.22 25.22
N GLN A 16 4.63 38.96 25.95
CA GLN A 16 6.08 38.94 25.75
C GLN A 16 6.72 37.58 26.06
N ARG A 17 6.10 36.79 26.95
CA ARG A 17 6.62 35.50 27.41
C ARG A 17 5.93 34.32 26.74
N GLY A 18 5.04 34.56 25.78
CA GLY A 18 4.35 33.50 25.04
C GLY A 18 3.31 32.73 25.86
N GLY A 19 2.93 33.23 27.04
CA GLY A 19 1.96 32.55 27.91
C GLY A 19 2.11 32.91 29.38
N TRP A 20 1.18 32.36 30.17
CA TRP A 20 1.25 32.37 31.62
C TRP A 20 1.23 30.93 32.11
N TRP A 21 2.23 30.57 32.92
CA TRP A 21 2.31 29.28 33.58
C TRP A 21 2.47 29.51 35.08
N ASP A 22 1.69 28.75 35.84
CA ASP A 22 1.84 28.64 37.28
C ASP A 22 3.05 27.77 37.58
N THR A 23 4.04 28.35 38.26
CA THR A 23 5.29 27.65 38.65
C THR A 23 5.21 27.04 40.03
N GLU A 24 4.17 27.37 40.79
CA GLU A 24 3.92 26.84 42.13
C GLU A 24 2.87 25.73 42.11
N SER A 25 2.02 25.71 41.07
CA SER A 25 1.17 24.57 40.76
C SER A 25 2.02 23.33 40.47
N THR A 26 2.13 22.50 41.50
CA THR A 26 2.68 21.16 41.43
C THR A 26 1.50 20.20 41.50
N ALA A 27 1.24 19.48 40.42
CA ALA A 27 0.35 18.34 40.48
C ALA A 27 1.18 17.16 41.03
N ASP A 28 0.68 16.51 42.09
CA ASP A 28 1.05 15.12 42.39
C ASP A 28 0.52 14.27 41.24
N THR A 29 1.25 14.28 40.13
CA THR A 29 1.02 13.34 39.06
C THR A 29 1.69 12.07 39.57
N PRO A 30 0.95 10.97 39.82
CA PRO A 30 1.60 9.72 40.16
C PRO A 30 2.67 9.46 39.09
N SER A 31 3.92 9.24 39.49
CA SER A 31 4.97 8.82 38.56
C SER A 31 4.70 7.42 37.98
N ASP A 32 3.55 6.82 38.33
CA ASP A 32 3.02 5.57 37.78
C ASP A 32 2.77 5.64 36.26
N HIS A 33 2.94 6.81 35.64
CA HIS A 33 2.88 7.00 34.19
C HIS A 33 4.25 7.16 33.52
N ALA A 34 5.37 6.95 34.23
CA ALA A 34 6.63 6.72 33.53
C ALA A 34 6.45 5.45 32.69
N PRO A 35 6.48 5.52 31.35
CA PRO A 35 6.31 4.33 30.54
C PRO A 35 7.38 3.32 30.97
N PRO A 36 7.01 2.06 31.23
CA PRO A 36 7.99 1.05 31.60
C PRO A 36 9.08 0.99 30.52
N ASN A 37 10.31 0.72 30.94
CA ASN A 37 11.40 0.53 30.00
C ASN A 37 11.04 -0.63 29.07
N VAL A 38 10.92 -0.35 27.77
CA VAL A 38 10.50 -1.33 26.75
C VAL A 38 11.42 -2.54 26.67
N PHE A 39 12.67 -2.41 27.14
CA PHE A 39 13.64 -3.52 27.19
C PHE A 39 13.45 -4.43 28.41
N ASP A 40 12.73 -3.99 29.43
CA ASP A 40 12.44 -4.74 30.66
C ASP A 40 11.02 -5.39 30.62
N LEU A 41 10.28 -5.18 29.53
CA LEU A 41 8.96 -5.77 29.33
C LEU A 41 9.09 -7.22 28.85
N GLU A 42 8.75 -8.17 29.72
CA GLU A 42 8.41 -9.52 29.27
C GLU A 42 7.00 -9.49 28.68
N SER A 43 6.91 -9.70 27.36
CA SER A 43 5.61 -9.75 26.67
C SER A 43 4.82 -10.98 27.12
N ALA A 44 3.72 -10.74 27.84
CA ALA A 44 2.71 -11.76 28.14
C ALA A 44 1.78 -12.05 26.93
N VAL A 45 2.00 -11.38 25.81
CA VAL A 45 1.23 -11.56 24.57
C VAL A 45 1.78 -12.74 23.80
N HIS A 46 0.87 -13.62 23.35
CA HIS A 46 1.20 -14.79 22.56
C HIS A 46 0.62 -14.66 21.15
N TYR A 47 1.32 -15.23 20.17
CA TYR A 47 0.81 -15.28 18.81
C TYR A 47 -0.52 -16.04 18.73
N SER A 48 -1.46 -15.54 17.92
CA SER A 48 -2.72 -16.25 17.63
C SER A 48 -2.46 -17.57 16.89
N ASP A 49 -3.43 -18.48 16.94
CA ASP A 49 -3.28 -19.78 16.32
C ASP A 49 -3.72 -19.75 14.84
N THR A 50 -3.20 -20.68 14.05
CA THR A 50 -3.58 -20.96 12.67
C THR A 50 -4.07 -22.40 12.51
N SER A 51 -4.03 -23.22 13.57
CA SER A 51 -4.35 -24.65 13.58
C SER A 51 -5.87 -24.90 13.44
N GLY A 52 -6.39 -24.66 12.25
CA GLY A 52 -7.82 -24.80 11.95
C GLY A 52 -8.33 -23.90 10.83
N LEU A 53 -7.46 -23.04 10.27
CA LEU A 53 -7.86 -22.07 9.26
C LEU A 53 -8.07 -22.66 7.86
N GLY A 54 -7.67 -23.92 7.64
CA GLY A 54 -7.79 -24.63 6.36
C GLY A 54 -6.48 -24.66 5.58
N ASP A 55 -6.58 -24.63 4.25
CA ASP A 55 -5.45 -24.68 3.33
C ASP A 55 -4.70 -23.33 3.27
N GLY A 56 -3.41 -23.39 2.92
CA GLY A 56 -2.51 -22.24 2.81
C GLY A 56 -1.33 -22.31 3.77
N ASP A 57 -0.52 -21.27 3.71
CA ASP A 57 0.75 -21.17 4.44
C ASP A 57 0.65 -20.17 5.59
N ASP A 58 1.43 -20.41 6.64
CA ASP A 58 1.38 -19.61 7.86
C ASP A 58 2.32 -18.40 7.79
N PHE A 59 1.79 -17.22 8.10
CA PHE A 59 2.53 -15.96 8.15
C PHE A 59 2.26 -15.19 9.45
N HIS A 60 3.20 -14.33 9.83
CA HIS A 60 2.94 -13.26 10.79
C HIS A 60 2.36 -12.05 10.06
N LEU A 61 1.19 -11.57 10.51
CA LEU A 61 0.56 -10.39 9.94
C LEU A 61 1.11 -9.12 10.60
N VAL A 62 1.60 -8.20 9.78
CA VAL A 62 2.11 -6.90 10.20
C VAL A 62 1.27 -5.80 9.54
N PRO A 63 0.25 -5.24 10.23
CA PRO A 63 -0.42 -4.05 9.74
C PRO A 63 0.54 -2.86 9.78
N PHE A 64 0.55 -2.04 8.74
CA PHE A 64 1.35 -0.81 8.72
C PHE A 64 0.51 0.41 8.31
N LEU A 65 0.98 1.59 8.68
CA LEU A 65 0.34 2.85 8.31
C LEU A 65 0.71 3.25 6.89
N SER A 66 -0.29 3.45 6.04
CA SER A 66 -0.08 4.13 4.76
C SER A 66 0.22 5.61 5.02
N ASN A 67 1.28 6.15 4.40
CA ASN A 67 1.62 7.57 4.51
C ASN A 67 0.51 8.51 4.04
N SER A 68 -0.30 8.06 3.07
CA SER A 68 -1.36 8.85 2.46
C SER A 68 -2.69 8.73 3.22
N LEU A 69 -2.97 7.57 3.81
CA LEU A 69 -4.27 7.26 4.41
C LEU A 69 -4.27 7.25 5.94
N TYR A 70 -3.11 7.15 6.59
CA TYR A 70 -2.99 6.97 8.05
C TYR A 70 -3.89 5.80 8.51
N GLU A 71 -4.64 5.96 9.60
CA GLU A 71 -5.66 4.99 10.04
C GLU A 71 -6.98 5.03 9.24
N GLY A 72 -7.00 5.62 8.04
CA GLY A 72 -8.19 5.73 7.19
C GLY A 72 -8.96 7.05 7.32
N ARG A 73 -8.49 8.00 8.14
CA ARG A 73 -9.12 9.33 8.26
C ARG A 73 -9.17 10.11 6.93
N LEU A 74 -8.26 9.79 6.01
CA LEU A 74 -8.16 10.46 4.71
C LEU A 74 -8.69 9.63 3.54
N SER A 75 -9.28 8.44 3.79
CA SER A 75 -9.79 7.55 2.75
C SER A 75 -10.85 8.20 1.85
N ALA A 76 -11.71 9.05 2.41
CA ALA A 76 -12.73 9.79 1.67
C ALA A 76 -12.15 10.91 0.76
N THR A 77 -10.84 11.17 0.82
CA THR A 77 -10.17 12.20 0.02
C THR A 77 -9.50 11.56 -1.20
N PRO A 78 -10.02 11.76 -2.43
CA PRO A 78 -9.50 11.08 -3.62
C PRO A 78 -8.04 11.46 -3.93
N PHE A 79 -7.60 12.67 -3.59
CA PHE A 79 -6.20 13.04 -3.73
C PHE A 79 -5.26 12.28 -2.78
N ALA A 80 -5.73 11.94 -1.57
CA ALA A 80 -4.98 11.09 -0.67
C ALA A 80 -4.93 9.65 -1.20
N MET A 81 -6.05 9.15 -1.71
CA MET A 81 -6.15 7.82 -2.36
C MET A 81 -5.26 7.68 -3.60
N GLN A 82 -5.08 8.76 -4.36
CA GLN A 82 -4.21 8.80 -5.54
C GLN A 82 -2.73 8.85 -5.19
N ASN A 83 -2.37 9.26 -3.98
CA ASN A 83 -0.97 9.44 -3.60
C ASN A 83 -0.31 8.09 -3.31
N PRO A 84 0.63 7.63 -4.15
CA PRO A 84 1.20 6.30 -4.06
C PRO A 84 1.94 6.07 -2.75
N ASP A 85 1.97 4.81 -2.32
CA ASP A 85 2.90 4.39 -1.29
C ASP A 85 4.36 4.64 -1.74
N PRO A 86 5.24 5.20 -0.89
CA PRO A 86 6.59 5.57 -1.31
C PRO A 86 7.49 4.37 -1.64
N MET A 87 7.15 3.16 -1.18
CA MET A 87 7.95 1.96 -1.39
C MET A 87 7.38 1.08 -2.50
N SER A 88 6.08 0.83 -2.50
CA SER A 88 5.40 -0.06 -3.45
C SER A 88 4.72 0.64 -4.63
N SER A 89 4.66 1.97 -4.58
CA SER A 89 3.88 2.84 -5.47
C SER A 89 2.40 2.48 -5.63
N ALA A 90 1.87 1.60 -4.78
CA ALA A 90 0.50 1.13 -4.82
C ALA A 90 -0.47 2.24 -4.36
N ALA A 91 -1.66 2.26 -4.96
CA ALA A 91 -2.73 3.21 -4.68
C ALA A 91 -4.10 2.54 -4.85
N TRP A 92 -5.15 3.17 -4.30
CA TRP A 92 -6.57 2.79 -4.46
C TRP A 92 -7.05 1.41 -3.99
N THR A 93 -6.17 0.44 -3.79
CA THR A 93 -6.50 -0.93 -3.40
C THR A 93 -5.68 -1.36 -2.20
N THR A 94 -6.15 -2.38 -1.49
CA THR A 94 -5.36 -3.06 -0.46
C THR A 94 -4.44 -4.08 -1.12
N TRP A 95 -3.16 -4.03 -0.79
CA TRP A 95 -2.15 -5.01 -1.20
C TRP A 95 -1.53 -5.68 0.02
N ALA A 96 -0.84 -6.79 -0.21
CA ALA A 96 -0.12 -7.53 0.80
C ALA A 96 1.31 -7.72 0.36
N GLU A 97 2.23 -7.07 1.08
CA GLU A 97 3.66 -7.17 0.84
C GLU A 97 4.19 -8.46 1.45
N MET A 98 4.94 -9.22 0.64
CA MET A 98 5.58 -10.45 1.08
C MET A 98 6.95 -10.60 0.44
N ASN A 99 7.78 -11.47 1.01
CA ASN A 99 9.10 -11.75 0.47
C ASN A 99 9.01 -12.34 -0.96
N ASP A 100 9.87 -11.86 -1.86
CA ASP A 100 9.92 -12.25 -3.27
C ASP A 100 10.30 -13.72 -3.49
N GLN A 101 11.30 -14.23 -2.78
CA GLN A 101 11.72 -15.64 -2.87
C GLN A 101 10.64 -16.58 -2.33
N GLU A 102 9.99 -16.20 -1.24
CA GLU A 102 8.87 -16.95 -0.68
C GLU A 102 7.66 -16.96 -1.61
N ALA A 103 7.34 -15.82 -2.23
CA ALA A 103 6.30 -15.74 -3.26
C ALA A 103 6.62 -16.65 -4.45
N GLU A 104 7.87 -16.68 -4.93
CA GLU A 104 8.31 -17.56 -6.01
C GLU A 104 8.13 -19.04 -5.64
N HIS A 105 8.56 -19.44 -4.44
CA HIS A 105 8.39 -20.81 -3.93
C HIS A 105 6.92 -21.23 -3.83
N LEU A 106 6.04 -20.31 -3.43
CA LEU A 106 4.59 -20.52 -3.32
C LEU A 106 3.86 -20.32 -4.66
N GLY A 107 4.58 -19.95 -5.72
CA GLY A 107 4.01 -19.66 -7.03
C GLY A 107 3.05 -18.46 -7.03
N ILE A 108 3.19 -17.55 -6.07
CA ILE A 108 2.44 -16.30 -5.96
C ILE A 108 3.11 -15.25 -6.83
N ARG A 109 2.31 -14.55 -7.64
CA ARG A 109 2.79 -13.46 -8.49
C ARG A 109 2.12 -12.15 -8.10
N GLU A 110 2.73 -11.03 -8.48
CA GLU A 110 2.13 -9.72 -8.31
C GLU A 110 0.71 -9.68 -8.91
N GLY A 111 -0.23 -9.12 -8.13
CA GLY A 111 -1.64 -8.98 -8.51
C GLY A 111 -2.49 -10.24 -8.29
N ASP A 112 -1.90 -11.36 -7.86
CA ASP A 112 -2.69 -12.51 -7.42
C ASP A 112 -3.55 -12.11 -6.21
N VAL A 113 -4.82 -12.49 -6.21
CA VAL A 113 -5.73 -12.21 -5.10
C VAL A 113 -5.51 -13.27 -4.01
N LEU A 114 -5.05 -12.82 -2.85
CA LEU A 114 -4.78 -13.64 -1.67
C LEU A 114 -5.96 -13.57 -0.70
N PHE A 115 -6.34 -14.72 -0.16
CA PHE A 115 -7.16 -14.82 1.05
C PHE A 115 -6.21 -14.84 2.26
N ILE A 116 -6.36 -13.84 3.12
CA ILE A 116 -5.59 -13.71 4.36
C ILE A 116 -6.56 -13.92 5.51
N LYS A 117 -6.39 -15.03 6.21
CA LYS A 117 -7.33 -15.50 7.22
C LYS A 117 -6.69 -15.59 8.58
N SER A 118 -7.40 -15.17 9.61
CA SER A 118 -7.09 -15.42 11.02
C SER A 118 -8.27 -16.13 11.69
N GLU A 119 -8.15 -16.43 12.98
CA GLU A 119 -9.27 -16.93 13.79
C GLU A 119 -10.44 -15.92 13.90
N TYR A 120 -10.17 -14.64 13.60
CA TYR A 120 -11.12 -13.53 13.79
C TYR A 120 -11.82 -13.12 12.50
N GLY A 121 -11.31 -13.52 11.34
CA GLY A 121 -11.95 -13.24 10.06
C GLY A 121 -11.04 -13.48 8.86
N GLU A 122 -11.47 -12.99 7.72
CA GLU A 122 -10.76 -13.12 6.45
C GLU A 122 -10.84 -11.81 5.66
N ILE A 123 -9.76 -11.47 4.96
CA ILE A 123 -9.72 -10.38 3.99
C ILE A 123 -9.14 -10.85 2.67
N GLU A 124 -9.46 -10.11 1.61
CA GLU A 124 -8.80 -10.22 0.31
C GLU A 124 -7.79 -9.07 0.14
N ALA A 125 -6.60 -9.39 -0.34
CA ALA A 125 -5.59 -8.40 -0.73
C ALA A 125 -4.84 -8.86 -1.98
N LEU A 126 -4.31 -7.92 -2.75
CA LEU A 126 -3.47 -8.24 -3.91
C LEU A 126 -2.03 -8.51 -3.46
N ALA A 127 -1.44 -9.61 -3.93
CA ALA A 127 -0.05 -9.91 -3.65
C ALA A 127 0.88 -8.85 -4.25
N TYR A 128 1.84 -8.39 -3.44
CA TYR A 128 2.94 -7.53 -3.85
C TYR A 128 4.27 -8.14 -3.36
N PRO A 129 4.89 -9.03 -4.16
CA PRO A 129 6.20 -9.58 -3.84
C PRO A 129 7.27 -8.49 -3.88
N THR A 130 8.05 -8.35 -2.81
CA THR A 130 9.11 -7.34 -2.71
C THR A 130 10.37 -7.92 -2.04
N PRO A 131 11.58 -7.56 -2.51
CA PRO A 131 12.83 -7.99 -1.89
C PRO A 131 13.02 -7.41 -0.47
N GLY A 132 12.31 -6.33 -0.13
CA GLY A 132 12.33 -5.75 1.21
C GLY A 132 11.50 -6.53 2.24
N GLY A 133 10.63 -7.45 1.78
CA GLY A 133 9.76 -8.24 2.65
C GLY A 133 10.56 -9.26 3.46
N ARG A 134 10.31 -9.34 4.77
CA ARG A 134 10.91 -10.36 5.63
C ARG A 134 10.22 -11.72 5.36
N PRO A 135 10.97 -12.82 5.19
CA PRO A 135 10.39 -14.16 5.07
C PRO A 135 9.49 -14.53 6.28
N GLY A 136 8.36 -15.18 6.02
CA GLY A 136 7.37 -15.56 7.04
C GLY A 136 6.52 -14.41 7.57
N VAL A 137 6.59 -13.22 6.94
CA VAL A 137 5.79 -12.04 7.29
C VAL A 137 4.96 -11.60 6.08
N ILE A 138 3.71 -11.25 6.32
CA ILE A 138 2.84 -10.58 5.36
C ILE A 138 2.46 -9.22 5.93
N ALA A 139 2.81 -8.15 5.21
CA ALA A 139 2.53 -6.78 5.64
C ALA A 139 1.39 -6.19 4.83
N VAL A 140 0.42 -5.56 5.50
CA VAL A 140 -0.80 -5.03 4.86
C VAL A 140 -1.06 -3.61 5.37
N PRO A 141 -1.29 -2.62 4.50
CA PRO A 141 -1.58 -1.26 4.92
C PRO A 141 -2.97 -1.17 5.57
N ILE A 142 -3.07 -0.36 6.62
CA ILE A 142 -4.35 0.05 7.18
C ILE A 142 -4.89 1.30 6.46
N GLY A 143 -6.19 1.56 6.63
CA GLY A 143 -6.84 2.79 6.17
C GLY A 143 -7.82 2.63 5.01
N LEU A 144 -7.98 1.42 4.49
CA LEU A 144 -9.03 1.04 3.52
C LEU A 144 -10.06 0.09 4.15
N GLY A 145 -11.09 -0.28 3.37
CA GLY A 145 -12.14 -1.22 3.77
C GLY A 145 -13.26 -0.60 4.61
N HIS A 146 -13.60 0.66 4.32
CA HIS A 146 -14.72 1.34 4.97
C HIS A 146 -16.05 0.81 4.42
N GLU A 147 -16.95 0.34 5.28
CA GLU A 147 -18.25 -0.21 4.87
C GLU A 147 -19.35 0.85 4.81
N ASN A 148 -19.27 1.88 5.65
CA ASN A 148 -20.25 2.97 5.71
C ASN A 148 -19.58 4.30 5.28
N GLY A 149 -18.83 4.24 4.18
CA GLY A 149 -18.14 5.38 3.61
C GLY A 149 -19.07 6.29 2.79
N GLY A 150 -18.48 7.28 2.15
CA GLY A 150 -19.10 8.00 1.04
C GLY A 150 -18.63 7.47 -0.32
N ARG A 151 -18.91 8.27 -1.36
CA ARG A 151 -18.59 7.95 -2.76
C ARG A 151 -17.16 7.44 -3.03
N TYR A 152 -16.18 7.83 -2.21
CA TYR A 152 -14.76 7.63 -2.50
C TYR A 152 -14.05 6.61 -1.59
N ASP A 153 -14.70 6.11 -0.53
CA ASP A 153 -14.09 5.17 0.42
C ASP A 153 -14.97 3.96 0.73
N GLU A 154 -16.27 4.00 0.39
CA GLU A 154 -17.17 2.87 0.57
C GLU A 154 -16.78 1.67 -0.31
N GLY A 155 -16.55 0.52 0.31
CA GLY A 155 -16.32 -0.75 -0.38
C GLY A 155 -14.97 -0.86 -1.11
N LEU A 156 -14.02 0.04 -0.85
CA LEU A 156 -12.68 0.00 -1.45
C LEU A 156 -11.69 -0.76 -0.58
N GLY A 157 -11.01 -1.73 -1.18
CA GLY A 157 -10.00 -2.54 -0.50
C GLY A 157 -10.59 -3.37 0.65
N ALA A 158 -9.75 -3.72 1.62
CA ALA A 158 -10.12 -4.50 2.79
C ALA A 158 -9.58 -3.86 4.07
N ASN A 159 -10.33 -4.04 5.16
CA ASN A 159 -9.96 -3.54 6.47
C ASN A 159 -9.23 -4.63 7.26
N VAL A 160 -7.90 -4.56 7.28
CA VAL A 160 -7.06 -5.53 7.99
C VAL A 160 -7.26 -5.54 9.51
N LEU A 161 -7.77 -4.45 10.10
CA LEU A 161 -8.06 -4.41 11.54
C LEU A 161 -9.15 -5.42 11.94
N LYS A 162 -9.99 -5.87 10.99
CA LYS A 162 -11.03 -6.87 11.24
C LYS A 162 -10.50 -8.28 11.54
N ILE A 163 -9.25 -8.56 11.15
CA ILE A 163 -8.65 -9.89 11.31
C ILE A 163 -7.56 -9.92 12.38
N LEU A 164 -7.31 -8.81 13.07
CA LEU A 164 -6.32 -8.77 14.14
C LEU A 164 -6.84 -9.45 15.40
N ALA A 165 -5.92 -10.11 16.11
CA ALA A 165 -6.19 -10.61 17.44
C ALA A 165 -6.49 -9.45 18.40
N PRO A 166 -7.59 -9.49 19.16
CA PRO A 166 -7.95 -8.46 20.12
C PRO A 166 -7.13 -8.60 21.42
N GLN A 167 -5.81 -8.71 21.29
CA GLN A 167 -4.87 -8.83 22.39
C GLN A 167 -4.27 -7.47 22.72
N VAL A 168 -4.14 -7.19 24.01
CA VAL A 168 -3.56 -5.94 24.53
C VAL A 168 -2.35 -6.32 25.38
N GLU A 169 -1.27 -5.58 25.21
CA GLU A 169 -0.07 -5.75 26.03
C GLU A 169 -0.35 -5.17 27.43
N PRO A 170 -0.26 -5.97 28.52
CA PRO A 170 -0.73 -5.55 29.83
C PRO A 170 0.01 -4.36 30.45
N ALA A 171 1.31 -4.20 30.16
CA ALA A 171 2.13 -3.16 30.80
C ALA A 171 1.91 -1.77 30.18
N SER A 172 1.67 -1.71 28.87
CA SER A 172 1.48 -0.47 28.11
C SER A 172 0.01 -0.18 27.81
N GLY A 173 -0.87 -1.17 27.91
CA GLY A 173 -2.27 -1.06 27.48
C GLY A 173 -2.44 -0.89 25.97
N SER A 174 -1.38 -1.09 25.18
CA SER A 174 -1.41 -0.94 23.72
C SER A 174 -1.90 -2.21 23.03
N LEU A 175 -2.57 -2.05 21.89
CA LEU A 175 -2.96 -3.17 21.04
C LEU A 175 -1.70 -3.92 20.58
N ALA A 176 -1.68 -5.24 20.74
CA ALA A 176 -0.62 -6.09 20.23
C ALA A 176 -0.79 -6.36 18.73
N TRP A 177 -0.64 -5.31 17.92
CA TRP A 177 -0.95 -5.29 16.49
C TRP A 177 -0.18 -6.33 15.65
N ALA A 178 1.00 -6.77 16.10
CA ALA A 178 1.82 -7.80 15.45
C ALA A 178 1.64 -9.23 16.02
N ALA A 179 0.74 -9.43 16.98
CA ALA A 179 0.53 -10.75 17.60
C ALA A 179 -0.33 -11.71 16.77
N THR A 180 -0.81 -11.27 15.60
CA THR A 180 -1.72 -12.08 14.77
C THR A 180 -0.92 -12.94 13.81
N ARG A 181 -1.10 -14.26 13.87
CA ARG A 181 -0.73 -15.18 12.79
C ARG A 181 -1.92 -15.39 11.87
N VAL A 182 -1.62 -15.51 10.59
CA VAL A 182 -2.60 -15.68 9.53
C VAL A 182 -2.22 -16.86 8.65
N ARG A 183 -3.23 -17.46 8.04
CA ARG A 183 -3.06 -18.39 6.92
C ARG A 183 -3.34 -17.67 5.61
N VAL A 184 -2.41 -17.79 4.67
CA VAL A 184 -2.47 -17.13 3.36
C VAL A 184 -2.67 -18.19 2.29
N ALA A 185 -3.71 -18.02 1.50
CA ALA A 185 -4.03 -18.89 0.38
C ALA A 185 -4.31 -18.09 -0.89
N ARG A 186 -3.94 -18.64 -2.05
CA ARG A 186 -4.29 -18.04 -3.34
C ARG A 186 -5.75 -18.31 -3.64
N SER A 187 -6.48 -17.29 -4.07
CA SER A 187 -7.87 -17.48 -4.52
C SER A 187 -7.98 -18.02 -5.95
N GLY A 188 -6.88 -18.06 -6.69
CA GLY A 188 -6.84 -18.39 -8.13
C GLY A 188 -7.26 -17.23 -9.05
N ARG A 189 -7.75 -16.11 -8.50
CA ARG A 189 -8.02 -14.89 -9.25
C ARG A 189 -6.78 -14.02 -9.32
N LYS A 190 -6.68 -13.23 -10.39
CA LYS A 190 -5.65 -12.21 -10.59
C LYS A 190 -6.30 -10.89 -10.98
N ARG A 191 -5.76 -9.78 -10.46
CA ARG A 191 -6.14 -8.41 -10.80
C ARG A 191 -4.88 -7.58 -10.97
N GLU A 192 -4.94 -6.56 -11.83
CA GLU A 192 -3.86 -5.58 -11.88
C GLU A 192 -3.83 -4.78 -10.58
N LEU A 193 -2.64 -4.66 -10.01
CA LEU A 193 -2.38 -3.78 -8.89
C LEU A 193 -2.29 -2.36 -9.42
N ALA A 194 -3.12 -1.46 -8.91
CA ALA A 194 -3.02 -0.04 -9.24
C ALA A 194 -1.76 0.53 -8.59
N LYS A 195 -0.72 0.74 -9.40
CA LYS A 195 0.58 1.27 -8.98
C LYS A 195 1.16 2.22 -10.03
N PHE A 196 2.10 3.06 -9.64
CA PHE A 196 2.72 4.04 -10.55
C PHE A 196 4.04 3.59 -11.15
N GLU A 197 4.72 2.64 -10.51
CA GLU A 197 5.92 2.02 -11.05
C GLU A 197 5.56 0.96 -12.11
N GLY A 198 6.48 0.75 -13.05
CA GLY A 198 6.34 -0.30 -14.06
C GLY A 198 7.04 0.06 -15.35
N GLU A 199 7.32 -0.97 -16.13
CA GLU A 199 7.84 -0.83 -17.49
C GLU A 199 6.66 -0.97 -18.45
N VAL A 200 5.80 0.05 -18.48
CA VAL A 200 4.71 0.12 -19.46
C VAL A 200 5.26 0.79 -20.71
N THR A 201 5.38 0.04 -21.80
CA THR A 201 5.67 0.61 -23.11
C THR A 201 4.54 1.58 -23.48
N ALA A 202 4.89 2.82 -23.85
CA ALA A 202 3.88 3.78 -24.27
C ALA A 202 3.25 3.31 -25.58
N PHE A 203 1.95 2.96 -25.54
CA PHE A 203 1.16 2.69 -26.73
C PHE A 203 0.25 3.89 -27.03
N PRO A 204 0.05 4.26 -28.30
CA PRO A 204 -0.83 5.34 -28.67
C PRO A 204 -2.29 4.96 -28.33
N VAL A 205 -2.94 5.80 -27.52
CA VAL A 205 -4.35 5.62 -27.09
C VAL A 205 -5.32 5.90 -28.25
N GLU A 206 -4.89 6.70 -29.23
CA GLU A 206 -5.65 7.03 -30.44
C GLU A 206 -4.92 6.52 -31.69
N PRO A 207 -5.61 5.79 -32.60
CA PRO A 207 -5.06 5.47 -33.91
C PRO A 207 -4.71 6.78 -34.66
N GLY A 208 -3.42 7.00 -34.92
CA GLY A 208 -2.94 8.14 -35.73
C GLY A 208 -2.11 9.20 -35.01
N VAL A 209 -1.88 9.10 -33.70
CA VAL A 209 -0.92 9.96 -32.99
C VAL A 209 0.35 9.14 -32.69
N PRO A 210 1.46 9.31 -33.44
CA PRO A 210 2.67 8.53 -33.20
C PRO A 210 3.28 8.89 -31.85
N VAL A 211 3.67 7.87 -31.08
CA VAL A 211 4.49 8.05 -29.89
C VAL A 211 5.89 8.45 -30.36
N LEU A 212 6.31 9.68 -30.05
CA LEU A 212 7.64 10.16 -30.37
C LEU A 212 8.66 9.51 -29.44
N VAL A 213 9.27 8.42 -29.89
CA VAL A 213 10.44 7.83 -29.23
C VAL A 213 11.67 8.60 -29.70
N VAL A 214 12.32 9.32 -28.80
CA VAL A 214 13.53 10.11 -29.09
C VAL A 214 14.75 9.34 -28.61
N ALA A 215 15.71 9.08 -29.49
CA ALA A 215 16.97 8.45 -29.08
C ALA A 215 17.85 9.42 -28.27
N PRO A 216 18.74 8.93 -27.39
CA PRO A 216 19.66 9.80 -26.65
C PRO A 216 20.52 10.67 -27.61
N GLY A 217 20.35 11.99 -27.53
CA GLY A 217 21.07 12.97 -28.38
C GLY A 217 20.30 13.43 -29.63
N GLU A 218 19.12 12.90 -29.88
CA GLU A 218 18.23 13.29 -30.98
C GLU A 218 17.29 14.43 -30.55
N SER A 219 16.97 15.35 -31.46
CA SER A 219 15.99 16.40 -31.17
C SER A 219 14.56 15.87 -31.39
N ALA A 220 13.59 16.44 -30.68
CA ALA A 220 12.17 16.07 -30.88
C ALA A 220 11.70 16.28 -32.33
N HIS A 221 12.30 17.25 -33.05
CA HIS A 221 12.00 17.51 -34.45
C HIS A 221 12.53 16.42 -35.38
N ASP A 222 13.76 15.92 -35.13
CA ASP A 222 14.35 14.84 -35.92
C ASP A 222 13.59 13.52 -35.71
N ALA A 223 13.21 13.24 -34.45
CA ALA A 223 12.38 12.09 -34.10
C ALA A 223 10.97 12.18 -34.70
N GLU A 224 10.39 13.40 -34.82
CA GLU A 224 9.10 13.61 -35.49
C GLU A 224 9.19 13.31 -36.98
N ILE A 225 10.23 13.79 -37.67
CA ILE A 225 10.45 13.51 -39.10
C ILE A 225 10.65 12.01 -39.32
N ALA A 226 11.49 11.36 -38.51
CA ALA A 226 11.75 9.92 -38.61
C ALA A 226 10.49 9.08 -38.39
N ASN A 227 9.72 9.36 -37.34
CA ASN A 227 8.46 8.67 -37.06
C ASN A 227 7.39 8.98 -38.12
N HIS A 228 7.35 10.20 -38.67
CA HIS A 228 6.44 10.57 -39.76
C HIS A 228 6.74 9.78 -41.05
N HIS A 229 8.01 9.56 -41.37
CA HIS A 229 8.41 8.73 -42.51
C HIS A 229 8.10 7.25 -42.30
N ALA A 230 8.31 6.71 -41.09
CA ALA A 230 7.95 5.33 -40.76
C ALA A 230 6.43 5.11 -40.86
N TYR A 231 5.63 6.04 -40.33
CA TYR A 231 4.17 6.01 -40.44
C TYR A 231 3.68 6.09 -41.90
N GLN A 232 4.30 6.93 -42.74
CA GLN A 232 3.96 6.99 -44.17
C GLN A 232 4.23 5.65 -44.88
N GLN A 233 5.29 4.92 -44.51
CA GLN A 233 5.59 3.62 -45.10
C GLN A 233 4.54 2.56 -44.69
N GLU A 234 4.16 2.53 -43.42
CA GLU A 234 3.17 1.58 -42.88
C GLU A 234 1.76 1.84 -43.45
N PHE A 235 1.41 3.10 -43.70
CA PHE A 235 0.10 3.49 -44.25
C PHE A 235 0.00 3.35 -45.79
N LEU A 236 1.10 3.59 -46.52
CA LEU A 236 1.13 3.55 -48.00
C LEU A 236 1.42 2.15 -48.55
N LEU A 237 2.00 1.25 -47.75
CA LEU A 237 2.31 -0.13 -48.14
C LEU A 237 1.74 -1.10 -47.10
N PRO A 238 0.40 -1.33 -47.09
CA PRO A 238 -0.13 -2.45 -46.34
C PRO A 238 0.44 -3.74 -46.94
N ASP A 239 1.01 -4.56 -46.08
CA ASP A 239 1.75 -5.79 -46.36
C ASP A 239 1.10 -6.65 -47.47
N LYS A 240 1.82 -6.86 -48.59
CA LYS A 240 1.54 -7.93 -49.55
C LYS A 240 2.31 -9.16 -49.10
N GLY A 241 1.74 -9.94 -48.19
CA GLY A 241 2.43 -11.11 -47.65
C GLY A 241 1.54 -12.06 -46.87
N GLY A 242 0.51 -12.62 -47.51
CA GLY A 242 -0.31 -13.65 -46.87
C GLY A 242 -1.40 -14.22 -47.78
N GLU A 243 -1.03 -14.85 -48.89
CA GLU A 243 -1.93 -15.73 -49.65
C GLU A 243 -1.27 -17.10 -49.86
N GLY A 244 -2.07 -18.15 -49.68
CA GLY A 244 -1.66 -19.49 -49.31
C GLY A 244 -0.99 -20.33 -50.39
N GLU A 245 -0.11 -21.21 -49.95
CA GLU A 245 0.27 -22.43 -50.66
C GLU A 245 -0.60 -23.59 -50.13
N GLU A 246 -1.80 -23.74 -50.71
CA GLU A 246 -2.45 -25.05 -50.82
C GLU A 246 -1.94 -25.69 -52.12
N GLU A 247 -0.89 -26.51 -52.03
CA GLU A 247 -0.53 -27.42 -53.12
C GLU A 247 -1.57 -28.56 -53.19
N SER A 248 -2.46 -28.48 -54.19
CA SER A 248 -3.11 -29.64 -54.77
C SER A 248 -2.75 -29.75 -56.25
N GLY A 249 -2.15 -30.87 -56.63
CA GLY A 249 -1.78 -31.18 -58.01
C GLY A 249 -1.22 -32.59 -58.12
N GLY A 250 -2.10 -33.57 -58.38
CA GLY A 250 -1.73 -34.98 -58.52
C GLY A 250 -1.13 -35.36 -59.87
N GLY A 251 -0.51 -36.55 -59.89
CA GLY A 251 -0.39 -37.41 -61.06
C GLY A 251 1.02 -37.58 -61.63
N HIS A 252 1.73 -38.63 -61.21
CA HIS A 252 2.09 -39.82 -61.99
C HIS A 252 2.47 -40.96 -61.03
#